data_AF-A0A1B9YJZ6-F1
#
_entry.id   AF-A0A1B9YJZ6-F1
#
_cell.length_a   1.000
_cell.length_b   1.000
_cell.length_c   1.000
_cell.angle_alpha   90.00
_cell.angle_beta   90.00
_cell.angle_gamma   90.00
#
_symmetry.space_group_name_H-M   'P 1'
#
loop_
_entity.id
_entity.type
_entity.pdbx_description
1 polymer ?
#
loop_
_entity_poly.entity_id
_entity_poly.type
_entity_poly.pdbx_seq_one_letter_code
_entity_poly.pdbx_strand_id
1 'polypeptide(L)'
;MSQPSDVDPSPNRAKIAVRWLWRVIAAFFSTIWSFLRNWFWQLTVAALVVAFIIYEVRPFDEVKPLHQEDVALAWNQSIARLGILPVFPPEEDFHVGDVWAVISEADDEASEVRPLLGKSVRLAHIDLREELAEEHKGQPIFADTAEFKSGEAFRRQPRAEVTSKELNPKEVRLSLTAFPGIAVTHSTSTAGSFGMNVAGFGASNQQQSVEEVRIPVAETYGVSALKAFYRLDEWCRSPTTKIYCSDEFVRRVLAFSVGSRVQDKREGKYLSRIQLRFVTRVFLTREIQHRKHVNVGRGGAAQTLSEAAAPNSQRVPSAIEKQSTESSQGDAQLAQSIASSARTQGAEIISAFGDTQQIQLREVFQRPVVFGYRAITIRIEPN
;
A
#
# COMPACT_ATOMS: atom_id res chain seq x y z
N MET A 1 47.44 1.95 -108.62
CA MET A 1 47.60 3.30 -108.02
C MET A 1 46.22 3.83 -107.73
N SER A 2 45.66 3.61 -106.54
CA SER A 2 45.95 4.29 -105.26
C SER A 2 45.32 5.68 -105.18
N GLN A 3 44.19 5.77 -104.48
CA GLN A 3 43.92 6.90 -103.59
C GLN A 3 42.97 6.45 -102.48
N PRO A 4 43.40 6.45 -101.21
CA PRO A 4 42.53 6.23 -100.07
C PRO A 4 41.81 7.54 -99.73
N SER A 5 40.50 7.45 -99.52
CA SER A 5 39.66 8.54 -99.05
C SER A 5 39.90 8.77 -97.55
N ASP A 6 40.52 9.89 -97.22
CA ASP A 6 40.63 10.44 -95.87
C ASP A 6 39.24 10.69 -95.28
N VAL A 7 38.93 10.02 -94.17
CA VAL A 7 37.74 10.24 -93.36
C VAL A 7 38.14 11.16 -92.21
N ASP A 8 37.71 12.42 -92.31
CA ASP A 8 37.97 13.48 -91.34
C ASP A 8 37.14 13.25 -90.04
N PRO A 9 37.77 13.06 -88.87
CA PRO A 9 37.05 12.81 -87.63
C PRO A 9 36.44 14.12 -87.09
N SER A 10 35.13 14.31 -87.31
CA SER A 10 34.41 15.50 -86.87
C SER A 10 34.56 15.73 -85.34
N PRO A 11 35.03 16.89 -84.86
CA PRO A 11 35.25 17.19 -83.45
C PRO A 11 33.96 17.38 -82.62
N ASN A 12 32.79 17.23 -83.23
CA ASN A 12 31.49 17.43 -82.57
C ASN A 12 30.98 16.20 -81.82
N ARG A 13 31.44 14.98 -82.14
CA ARG A 13 30.99 13.76 -81.44
C ARG A 13 31.52 13.67 -80.00
N ALA A 14 32.74 14.15 -79.75
CA ALA A 14 33.33 14.17 -78.40
C ALA A 14 32.58 15.12 -77.46
N LYS A 15 32.17 16.31 -77.93
CA LYS A 15 31.43 17.29 -77.11
C LYS A 15 30.02 16.79 -76.74
N ILE A 16 29.38 16.04 -77.62
CA ILE A 16 28.05 15.46 -77.35
C ILE A 16 28.15 14.32 -76.32
N ALA A 17 29.16 13.45 -76.44
CA ALA A 17 29.41 12.37 -75.48
C ALA A 17 29.70 12.92 -74.07
N VAL A 18 30.52 13.97 -73.95
CA VAL A 18 30.84 14.61 -72.66
C VAL A 18 29.60 15.26 -72.03
N ARG A 19 28.77 15.96 -72.82
CA ARG A 19 27.52 16.56 -72.31
C ARG A 19 26.51 15.51 -71.86
N TRP A 20 26.44 14.36 -72.52
CA TRP A 20 25.56 13.27 -72.12
C TRP A 20 26.06 12.60 -70.83
N LEU A 21 27.37 12.34 -70.73
CA LEU A 21 28.00 11.79 -69.51
C LEU A 21 27.74 12.69 -68.29
N TRP A 22 27.90 14.01 -68.42
CA TRP A 22 27.63 14.96 -67.34
C TRP A 22 26.16 14.99 -66.89
N ARG A 23 25.21 14.83 -67.83
CA ARG A 23 23.78 14.74 -67.49
C ARG A 23 23.45 13.45 -66.74
N VAL A 24 24.04 12.33 -67.14
CA VAL A 24 23.86 11.04 -66.45
C VAL A 24 24.45 11.08 -65.04
N ILE A 25 25.66 11.64 -64.89
CA ILE A 25 26.31 11.83 -63.58
C ILE A 25 25.46 12.76 -62.69
N ALA A 26 25.01 13.91 -63.20
CA ALA A 26 24.17 14.83 -62.44
C ALA A 26 22.83 14.21 -62.01
N ALA A 27 22.18 13.42 -62.89
CA ALA A 27 20.95 12.71 -62.56
C ALA A 27 21.18 11.62 -61.50
N PHE A 28 22.29 10.87 -61.58
CA PHE A 28 22.64 9.85 -60.59
C PHE A 28 22.92 10.46 -59.21
N PHE A 29 23.70 11.54 -59.15
CA PHE A 29 23.96 12.27 -57.91
C PHE A 29 22.70 12.90 -57.32
N SER A 30 21.79 13.43 -58.15
CA SER A 30 20.49 13.94 -57.72
C SER A 30 19.65 12.85 -57.04
N THR A 31 19.56 11.66 -57.64
CA THR A 31 18.78 10.54 -57.09
C THR A 31 19.38 10.04 -55.78
N ILE A 32 20.71 9.84 -55.73
CA ILE A 32 21.42 9.44 -54.51
C ILE A 32 21.26 10.47 -53.39
N TRP A 33 21.37 11.76 -53.71
CA TRP A 33 21.22 12.85 -52.73
C TRP A 33 19.80 12.90 -52.17
N SER A 34 18.78 12.74 -53.01
CA SER A 34 17.38 12.71 -52.55
C SER A 34 17.09 11.50 -51.65
N PHE A 35 17.67 10.34 -51.96
CA PHE A 35 17.57 9.13 -51.17
C PHE A 35 18.24 9.29 -49.79
N LEU A 36 19.50 9.75 -49.77
CA LEU A 36 20.24 10.01 -48.53
C LEU A 36 19.55 11.05 -47.65
N ARG A 37 19.01 12.13 -48.25
CA ARG A 37 18.29 13.17 -47.53
C ARG A 37 17.01 12.65 -46.86
N ASN A 38 16.22 11.85 -47.58
CA ASN A 38 15.01 11.24 -47.00
C ASN A 38 15.36 10.26 -45.87
N TRP A 39 16.41 9.46 -46.05
CA TRP A 39 16.86 8.51 -45.03
C TRP A 39 17.38 9.23 -43.78
N PHE A 40 18.13 10.32 -43.95
CA PHE A 40 18.60 11.15 -42.85
C PHE A 40 17.44 11.71 -42.02
N TRP A 41 16.42 12.30 -42.66
CA TRP A 41 15.24 12.81 -41.95
C TRP A 41 14.45 11.72 -41.23
N GLN A 42 14.29 10.54 -41.84
CA GLN A 42 13.63 9.42 -41.19
C GLN A 42 14.38 8.96 -39.93
N LEU A 43 15.71 8.86 -39.99
CA LEU A 43 16.54 8.49 -38.84
C LEU A 43 16.52 9.57 -37.75
N THR A 44 16.54 10.86 -38.11
CA THR A 44 16.44 11.95 -37.12
C THR A 44 15.09 11.94 -36.40
N VAL A 45 13.98 11.76 -37.13
CA VAL A 45 12.66 11.66 -36.51
C VAL A 45 12.57 10.42 -35.62
N ALA A 46 13.06 9.26 -36.08
CA ALA A 46 13.11 8.06 -35.26
C ALA A 46 13.94 8.26 -33.98
N ALA A 47 15.10 8.91 -34.08
CA ALA A 47 15.95 9.20 -32.93
C ALA A 47 15.29 10.18 -31.94
N LEU A 48 14.59 11.21 -32.42
CA LEU A 48 13.84 12.14 -31.57
C LEU A 48 12.66 11.46 -30.88
N VAL A 49 11.94 10.58 -31.57
CA VAL A 49 10.85 9.79 -30.97
C VAL A 49 11.41 8.87 -29.89
N VAL A 50 12.52 8.17 -30.15
CA VAL A 50 13.19 7.32 -29.15
C VAL A 50 13.67 8.15 -27.95
N ALA A 51 14.30 9.30 -28.19
CA ALA A 51 14.77 10.19 -27.12
C ALA A 51 13.60 10.73 -26.28
N PHE A 52 12.48 11.10 -26.92
CA PHE A 52 11.26 11.51 -26.23
C PHE A 52 10.67 10.37 -25.39
N ILE A 53 10.61 9.14 -25.93
CA ILE A 53 10.17 7.96 -25.17
C ILE A 53 11.08 7.74 -23.95
N ILE A 54 12.40 7.79 -24.13
CA ILE A 54 13.35 7.59 -23.03
C ILE A 54 13.22 8.71 -21.97
N TYR A 55 13.06 9.96 -22.39
CA TYR A 55 13.04 11.12 -21.50
C TYR A 55 11.71 11.29 -20.75
N GLU A 56 10.59 11.08 -21.46
CA GLU A 56 9.26 11.42 -20.94
C GLU A 56 8.52 10.21 -20.37
N VAL A 57 8.59 9.06 -21.06
CA VAL A 57 8.00 7.82 -20.53
C VAL A 57 8.88 7.22 -19.44
N ARG A 58 10.17 7.56 -19.45
CA ARG A 58 11.19 7.06 -18.52
C ARG A 58 11.04 5.56 -18.28
N PRO A 59 11.14 4.73 -19.34
CA PRO A 59 10.89 3.30 -19.24
C PRO A 59 11.89 2.57 -18.33
N PHE A 60 12.99 3.24 -17.98
CA PHE A 60 14.06 2.76 -17.10
C PHE A 60 14.06 3.42 -15.72
N ASP A 61 13.09 4.30 -15.40
CA ASP A 61 12.98 4.78 -14.01
C ASP A 61 12.72 3.56 -13.12
N GLU A 62 13.61 3.35 -12.16
CA GLU A 62 13.45 2.29 -11.17
C GLU A 62 12.11 2.51 -10.45
N VAL A 63 11.27 1.47 -10.45
CA VAL A 63 10.07 1.45 -9.61
C VAL A 63 10.57 1.66 -8.19
N LYS A 64 10.34 2.85 -7.63
CA LYS A 64 10.76 3.17 -6.26
C LYS A 64 10.26 2.03 -5.37
N PRO A 65 11.15 1.28 -4.70
CA PRO A 65 10.70 0.22 -3.82
C PRO A 65 9.81 0.87 -2.77
N LEU A 66 8.59 0.36 -2.63
CA LEU A 66 7.69 0.74 -1.55
C LEU A 66 8.50 0.67 -0.25
N HIS A 67 8.70 1.82 0.39
CA HIS A 67 9.50 1.86 1.59
C HIS A 67 8.70 1.16 2.69
N GLN A 68 9.37 0.51 3.65
CA GLN A 68 8.70 -0.14 4.78
C GLN A 68 7.77 0.83 5.55
N GLU A 69 8.08 2.13 5.48
CA GLU A 69 7.25 3.23 5.99
C GLU A 69 5.84 3.28 5.37
N ASP A 70 5.69 2.84 4.12
CA ASP A 70 4.40 2.74 3.43
C ASP A 70 3.51 1.67 4.06
N VAL A 71 4.07 0.56 4.57
CA VAL A 71 3.29 -0.54 5.16
C VAL A 71 2.63 -0.08 6.47
N ALA A 72 3.40 0.58 7.35
CA ALA A 72 2.88 1.11 8.60
C ALA A 72 1.81 2.18 8.36
N LEU A 73 2.03 3.05 7.36
CA LEU A 73 1.08 4.09 6.99
C LEU A 73 -0.21 3.48 6.40
N ALA A 74 -0.09 2.55 5.46
CA ALA A 74 -1.22 1.85 4.84
C ALA A 74 -2.02 1.07 5.89
N TRP A 75 -1.35 0.39 6.81
CA TRP A 75 -1.98 -0.27 7.95
C TRP A 75 -2.76 0.71 8.82
N ASN A 76 -2.11 1.78 9.27
CA ASN A 76 -2.73 2.79 10.12
C ASN A 76 -3.95 3.43 9.46
N GLN A 77 -3.86 3.75 8.17
CA GLN A 77 -4.98 4.28 7.39
C GLN A 77 -6.11 3.26 7.24
N SER A 78 -5.79 1.99 6.98
CA SER A 78 -6.78 0.92 6.84
C SER A 78 -7.56 0.73 8.13
N ILE A 79 -6.86 0.51 9.24
CA ILE A 79 -7.49 0.28 10.54
C ILE A 79 -8.24 1.52 11.04
N ALA A 80 -7.73 2.74 10.78
CA ALA A 80 -8.45 3.98 11.13
C ALA A 80 -9.81 4.10 10.44
N ARG A 81 -9.99 3.55 9.23
CA ARG A 81 -11.30 3.51 8.54
C ARG A 81 -12.35 2.68 9.26
N LEU A 82 -11.94 1.78 10.16
CA LEU A 82 -12.86 1.02 11.03
C LEU A 82 -13.39 1.85 12.21
N GLY A 83 -12.94 3.10 12.37
CA GLY A 83 -13.30 3.95 13.51
C GLY A 83 -12.63 3.50 14.81
N ILE A 84 -11.46 2.89 14.72
CA ILE A 84 -10.62 2.50 15.86
C ILE A 84 -9.21 3.04 15.65
N LEU A 85 -8.47 3.25 16.75
CA LEU A 85 -7.08 3.71 16.68
C LEU A 85 -6.18 2.50 16.35
N PRO A 86 -5.28 2.61 15.36
CA PRO A 86 -4.43 1.51 14.97
C PRO A 86 -3.32 1.23 15.98
N VAL A 87 -2.90 -0.04 16.05
CA VAL A 87 -1.65 -0.47 16.70
C VAL A 87 -0.78 -1.09 15.62
N PHE A 88 0.45 -0.58 15.44
CA PHE A 88 1.42 -1.13 14.50
C PHE A 88 2.83 -1.11 15.09
N PRO A 89 3.55 -2.25 15.07
CA PRO A 89 3.04 -3.57 14.69
C PRO A 89 1.94 -4.04 15.66
N PRO A 90 1.11 -5.03 15.30
CA PRO A 90 0.19 -5.64 16.26
C PRO A 90 0.96 -6.23 17.45
N GLU A 91 0.50 -5.94 18.67
CA GLU A 91 1.24 -6.27 19.90
C GLU A 91 0.39 -7.07 20.88
N GLU A 92 1.03 -8.01 21.58
CA GLU A 92 0.41 -8.73 22.68
C GLU A 92 0.34 -7.89 23.96
N ASP A 93 1.36 -7.07 24.23
CA ASP A 93 1.53 -6.35 25.50
C ASP A 93 0.75 -5.02 25.59
N PHE A 94 -0.37 -4.93 24.89
CA PHE A 94 -1.24 -3.75 24.84
C PHE A 94 -2.60 -4.03 25.50
N HIS A 95 -2.93 -3.32 26.57
CA HIS A 95 -4.04 -3.68 27.45
C HIS A 95 -5.03 -2.54 27.70
N VAL A 96 -6.28 -2.92 28.02
CA VAL A 96 -7.26 -1.96 28.57
C VAL A 96 -6.74 -1.46 29.91
N GLY A 97 -6.75 -0.14 30.10
CA GLY A 97 -6.13 0.50 31.27
C GLY A 97 -4.77 1.12 30.98
N ASP A 98 -4.16 0.87 29.82
CA ASP A 98 -2.90 1.53 29.47
C ASP A 98 -3.10 3.04 29.23
N VAL A 99 -2.17 3.84 29.76
CA VAL A 99 -2.10 5.28 29.56
C VAL A 99 -0.91 5.60 28.66
N TRP A 100 -1.18 6.19 27.51
CA TRP A 100 -0.17 6.54 26.51
C TRP A 100 -0.08 8.06 26.35
N ALA A 101 1.15 8.58 26.26
CA ALA A 101 1.39 9.94 25.78
C ALA A 101 1.63 9.90 24.28
N VAL A 102 0.92 10.74 23.52
CA VAL A 102 1.01 10.80 22.05
C VAL A 102 1.25 12.22 21.60
N ILE A 103 2.17 12.39 20.65
CA ILE A 103 2.39 13.68 19.97
C ILE A 103 1.31 13.83 18.91
N SER A 104 0.38 14.76 19.15
CA SER A 104 -0.82 14.97 18.35
C SER A 104 -0.65 16.01 17.24
N GLU A 105 0.23 16.97 17.44
CA GLU A 105 0.59 17.99 16.45
C GLU A 105 2.07 18.32 16.64
N ALA A 106 2.78 18.49 15.52
CA ALA A 106 4.14 19.00 15.46
C ALA A 106 4.20 20.05 14.35
N ASP A 107 4.89 21.16 14.58
CA ASP A 107 5.07 22.20 13.56
C ASP A 107 5.93 21.65 12.41
N ASP A 108 5.32 21.43 11.25
CA ASP A 108 5.90 20.75 10.09
C ASP A 108 7.06 21.55 9.48
N GLU A 109 7.05 22.89 9.59
CA GLU A 109 8.11 23.75 9.05
C GLU A 109 9.48 23.54 9.75
N ALA A 110 9.50 22.98 10.96
CA ALA A 110 10.74 22.71 11.69
C ALA A 110 11.32 21.30 11.46
N SER A 111 10.60 20.44 10.72
CA SER A 111 10.76 18.98 10.80
C SER A 111 10.96 18.30 9.44
N GLU A 112 11.79 18.84 8.56
CA GLU A 112 12.18 18.17 7.29
C GLU A 112 12.84 16.79 7.50
N VAL A 113 13.31 16.48 8.73
CA VAL A 113 14.16 15.30 8.96
C VAL A 113 13.40 14.07 9.47
N ARG A 114 12.35 14.19 10.31
CA ARG A 114 11.45 13.09 10.72
C ARG A 114 10.17 13.66 11.37
N PRO A 115 8.95 13.25 10.95
CA PRO A 115 7.75 13.66 11.64
C PRO A 115 7.67 12.99 13.02
N LEU A 116 7.71 13.80 14.08
CA LEU A 116 7.42 13.35 15.46
C LEU A 116 5.95 12.98 15.66
N LEU A 117 5.11 13.39 14.70
CA LEU A 117 3.67 13.18 14.73
C LEU A 117 3.34 11.69 14.89
N GLY A 118 2.45 11.39 15.84
CA GLY A 118 1.99 10.02 16.10
C GLY A 118 2.98 9.16 16.90
N LYS A 119 4.18 9.64 17.22
CA LYS A 119 5.05 8.95 18.17
C LYS A 119 4.43 8.95 19.56
N SER A 120 4.60 7.85 20.28
CA SER A 120 3.97 7.65 21.58
C SER A 120 4.83 6.84 22.55
N VAL A 121 4.54 6.97 23.84
CA VAL A 121 5.17 6.20 24.91
C VAL A 121 4.13 5.79 25.95
N ARG A 122 4.19 4.55 26.45
CA ARG A 122 3.35 4.08 27.55
C ARG A 122 3.85 4.68 28.86
N LEU A 123 2.99 5.41 29.57
CA LEU A 123 3.31 6.05 30.84
C LEU A 123 3.00 5.15 32.03
N ALA A 124 1.83 4.52 32.03
CA ALA A 124 1.31 3.78 33.17
C ALA A 124 0.22 2.79 32.73
N HIS A 125 -0.23 1.98 33.69
CA HIS A 125 -1.39 1.09 33.57
C HIS A 125 -2.30 1.29 34.78
N ILE A 126 -3.58 1.58 34.55
CA ILE A 126 -4.61 1.65 35.58
C ILE A 126 -5.38 0.33 35.54
N ASP A 127 -5.41 -0.38 36.67
CA ASP A 127 -6.15 -1.64 36.77
C ASP A 127 -7.66 -1.36 36.69
N LEU A 128 -8.31 -1.93 35.68
CA LEU A 128 -9.75 -1.81 35.42
C LEU A 128 -10.50 -3.14 35.59
N ARG A 129 -9.92 -4.09 36.33
CA ARG A 129 -10.53 -5.43 36.52
C ARG A 129 -11.91 -5.38 37.13
N GLU A 130 -12.14 -4.50 38.10
CA GLU A 130 -13.44 -4.35 38.76
C GLU A 130 -14.49 -3.87 37.74
N GLU A 131 -14.17 -2.85 36.95
CA GLU A 131 -15.05 -2.30 35.92
C GLU A 131 -15.33 -3.31 34.81
N LEU A 132 -14.32 -4.08 34.40
CA LEU A 132 -14.46 -5.14 33.39
C LEU A 132 -15.40 -6.25 33.89
N ALA A 133 -15.25 -6.66 35.15
CA ALA A 133 -16.12 -7.66 35.76
C ALA A 133 -17.57 -7.16 35.89
N GLU A 134 -17.76 -5.89 36.25
CA GLU A 134 -19.08 -5.27 36.29
C GLU A 134 -19.72 -5.12 34.90
N GLU A 135 -18.96 -4.68 33.90
CA GLU A 135 -19.44 -4.55 32.53
C GLU A 135 -19.93 -5.90 32.01
N HIS A 136 -19.17 -6.96 32.31
CA HIS A 136 -19.55 -8.33 31.97
C HIS A 136 -20.87 -8.76 32.63
N LYS A 137 -21.08 -8.43 33.92
CA LYS A 137 -22.33 -8.76 34.63
C LYS A 137 -23.55 -8.06 34.04
N GLY A 138 -23.37 -6.88 33.44
CA GLY A 138 -24.46 -6.10 32.85
C GLY A 138 -24.77 -6.43 31.39
N GLN A 139 -23.95 -7.23 30.71
CA GLN A 139 -24.15 -7.54 29.29
C GLN A 139 -25.30 -8.52 29.09
N PRO A 140 -26.23 -8.23 28.15
CA PRO A 140 -27.23 -9.20 27.76
C PRO A 140 -26.53 -10.38 27.08
N ILE A 141 -26.82 -11.59 27.56
CA ILE A 141 -26.35 -12.81 26.93
C ILE A 141 -27.42 -13.22 25.92
N PHE A 142 -27.05 -13.16 24.64
CA PHE A 142 -27.94 -13.57 23.57
C PHE A 142 -28.03 -15.09 23.52
N ALA A 143 -29.25 -15.61 23.39
CA ALA A 143 -29.46 -17.01 23.10
C ALA A 143 -28.93 -17.34 21.70
N ASP A 144 -28.33 -18.51 21.52
CA ASP A 144 -27.83 -18.95 20.23
C ASP A 144 -28.94 -19.06 19.17
N THR A 145 -28.66 -18.63 17.94
CA THR A 145 -29.55 -18.79 16.78
C THR A 145 -29.59 -20.25 16.32
N ALA A 146 -30.79 -20.81 16.12
CA ALA A 146 -31.01 -22.20 15.74
C ALA A 146 -30.38 -22.59 14.38
N GLU A 147 -29.96 -23.86 14.26
CA GLU A 147 -29.43 -24.45 13.02
C GLU A 147 -30.41 -24.31 11.85
N PHE A 148 -29.89 -23.89 10.69
CA PHE A 148 -30.52 -24.17 9.40
C PHE A 148 -30.14 -25.60 8.97
N LYS A 149 -31.09 -26.31 8.35
CA LYS A 149 -30.99 -27.73 7.97
C LYS A 149 -29.64 -28.10 7.32
N SER A 150 -28.95 -29.08 7.92
CA SER A 150 -28.01 -30.04 7.31
C SER A 150 -27.18 -29.54 6.10
N GLY A 151 -26.01 -28.96 6.35
CA GLY A 151 -24.96 -28.86 5.31
C GLY A 151 -23.98 -27.70 5.47
N GLU A 152 -24.34 -26.64 6.18
CA GLU A 152 -23.47 -25.47 6.37
C GLU A 152 -22.91 -25.44 7.80
N ALA A 153 -21.59 -25.27 7.89
CA ALA A 153 -20.88 -25.25 9.17
C ALA A 153 -21.10 -23.91 9.88
N PHE A 154 -22.01 -23.89 10.86
CA PHE A 154 -21.90 -22.94 11.96
C PHE A 154 -21.95 -23.61 13.33
N ARG A 155 -21.18 -23.01 14.24
CA ARG A 155 -20.77 -23.54 15.54
C ARG A 155 -21.99 -23.69 16.46
N ARG A 156 -22.21 -24.92 16.96
CA ARG A 156 -23.17 -25.24 18.02
C ARG A 156 -22.85 -24.49 19.31
N GLN A 157 -23.86 -23.98 20.02
CA GLN A 157 -23.84 -23.85 21.48
C GLN A 157 -25.25 -24.11 22.12
N PRO A 158 -25.30 -24.50 23.40
CA PRO A 158 -26.43 -25.21 24.03
C PRO A 158 -27.57 -24.33 24.61
N ARG A 159 -28.73 -24.99 24.85
CA ARG A 159 -30.07 -24.44 25.14
C ARG A 159 -30.33 -23.83 26.55
N ALA A 160 -29.33 -23.70 27.43
CA ALA A 160 -29.51 -23.11 28.76
C ALA A 160 -28.20 -22.57 29.34
N GLU A 161 -28.23 -21.36 29.91
CA GLU A 161 -27.15 -20.78 30.72
C GLU A 161 -26.96 -21.61 32.00
N VAL A 162 -26.02 -22.56 32.00
CA VAL A 162 -25.54 -23.11 33.26
C VAL A 162 -24.70 -22.05 33.95
N THR A 163 -25.18 -21.68 35.14
CA THR A 163 -24.47 -21.19 36.32
C THR A 163 -23.01 -20.88 36.06
N SER A 164 -22.67 -19.59 36.01
CA SER A 164 -21.28 -19.14 36.02
C SER A 164 -20.54 -19.88 37.13
N LYS A 165 -19.66 -20.82 36.76
CA LYS A 165 -18.46 -21.05 37.55
C LYS A 165 -17.87 -19.67 37.76
N GLU A 166 -17.67 -19.27 39.02
CA GLU A 166 -16.99 -18.02 39.37
C GLU A 166 -15.81 -17.86 38.41
N LEU A 167 -15.86 -16.79 37.60
CA LEU A 167 -14.72 -16.41 36.81
C LEU A 167 -13.54 -16.28 37.76
N ASN A 168 -12.44 -16.95 37.42
CA ASN A 168 -11.20 -16.67 38.10
C ASN A 168 -10.96 -15.16 37.98
N PRO A 169 -10.69 -14.42 39.08
CA PRO A 169 -10.47 -12.97 39.03
C PRO A 169 -9.29 -12.55 38.15
N LYS A 170 -8.54 -13.51 37.60
CA LYS A 170 -7.46 -13.31 36.63
C LYS A 170 -7.87 -13.49 35.17
N GLU A 171 -9.07 -13.98 34.88
CA GLU A 171 -9.55 -14.24 33.52
C GLU A 171 -10.41 -13.09 33.00
N VAL A 172 -10.15 -12.66 31.76
CA VAL A 172 -10.92 -11.63 31.06
C VAL A 172 -11.82 -12.30 30.02
N ARG A 173 -13.12 -12.00 30.06
CA ARG A 173 -14.05 -12.46 29.02
C ARG A 173 -13.91 -11.62 27.76
N LEU A 174 -13.74 -12.30 26.64
CA LEU A 174 -13.65 -11.69 25.32
C LEU A 174 -15.02 -11.74 24.64
N SER A 175 -15.43 -10.61 24.07
CA SER A 175 -16.61 -10.50 23.21
C SER A 175 -16.20 -10.62 21.75
N LEU A 176 -17.01 -11.29 20.94
CA LEU A 176 -16.78 -11.35 19.50
C LEU A 176 -17.08 -10.00 18.84
N THR A 177 -16.26 -9.61 17.87
CA THR A 177 -16.48 -8.44 17.05
C THR A 177 -16.07 -8.75 15.62
N ALA A 178 -16.85 -8.27 14.66
CA ALA A 178 -16.55 -8.46 13.25
C ALA A 178 -16.19 -7.11 12.64
N PHE A 179 -15.15 -7.11 11.82
CA PHE A 179 -14.80 -5.96 11.00
C PHE A 179 -15.07 -6.31 9.54
N PRO A 180 -15.59 -5.37 8.73
CA PRO A 180 -15.60 -5.57 7.29
C PRO A 180 -14.16 -5.74 6.81
N GLY A 181 -13.95 -6.59 5.80
CA GLY A 181 -12.66 -6.61 5.10
C GLY A 181 -12.41 -5.24 4.49
N ILE A 182 -11.19 -4.72 4.61
CA ILE A 182 -10.83 -3.42 4.05
C ILE A 182 -9.83 -3.63 2.93
N ALA A 183 -10.18 -3.17 1.74
CA ALA A 183 -9.26 -3.06 0.62
C ALA A 183 -8.80 -1.62 0.44
N VAL A 184 -7.50 -1.41 0.38
CA VAL A 184 -6.84 -0.18 -0.06
C VAL A 184 -6.36 -0.38 -1.49
N THR A 185 -6.95 0.35 -2.42
CA THR A 185 -6.51 0.33 -3.82
C THR A 185 -5.56 1.48 -4.09
N HIS A 186 -4.36 1.15 -4.55
CA HIS A 186 -3.37 2.08 -5.09
C HIS A 186 -3.32 1.87 -6.62
N SER A 187 -3.77 2.85 -7.39
CA SER A 187 -3.63 2.84 -8.84
C SER A 187 -2.68 3.94 -9.28
N THR A 188 -1.60 3.58 -9.97
CA THR A 188 -0.72 4.50 -10.67
C THR A 188 -0.85 4.23 -12.17
N SER A 189 -1.57 5.11 -12.87
CA SER A 189 -1.69 5.04 -14.33
C SER A 189 -0.84 6.13 -14.97
N THR A 190 0.18 5.74 -15.73
CA THR A 190 0.93 6.65 -16.59
C THR A 190 0.60 6.29 -18.03
N ALA A 191 -0.30 7.06 -18.65
CA ALA A 191 -0.68 6.89 -20.04
C ALA A 191 -0.03 8.00 -20.88
N GLY A 192 0.89 7.62 -21.77
CA GLY A 192 1.44 8.51 -22.80
C GLY A 192 0.84 8.17 -24.16
N SER A 193 -0.17 8.92 -24.61
CA SER A 193 -0.69 8.76 -25.97
C SER A 193 0.01 9.75 -26.91
N PHE A 194 0.87 9.26 -27.81
CA PHE A 194 1.46 10.09 -28.86
C PHE A 194 0.59 10.00 -30.13
N GLY A 195 -0.23 11.02 -30.34
CA GLY A 195 -1.16 11.10 -31.47
C GLY A 195 -0.45 11.52 -32.77
N MET A 196 0.18 10.59 -33.47
CA MET A 196 0.39 10.72 -34.92
C MET A 196 -0.71 9.92 -35.62
N ASN A 197 -1.61 10.60 -36.32
CA ASN A 197 -2.81 10.06 -37.00
C ASN A 197 -2.55 8.99 -38.10
N VAL A 198 -1.39 8.32 -38.13
CA VAL A 198 -0.98 7.42 -39.21
C VAL A 198 -0.63 6.00 -38.73
N ALA A 199 -0.37 5.78 -37.44
CA ALA A 199 -0.27 4.44 -36.87
C ALA A 199 -0.48 4.51 -35.34
N GLY A 200 -1.53 3.87 -34.84
CA GLY A 200 -1.97 3.92 -33.44
C GLY A 200 -1.05 3.18 -32.47
N PHE A 201 0.19 3.65 -32.31
CA PHE A 201 1.12 3.16 -31.29
C PHE A 201 0.92 3.98 -30.00
N GLY A 202 0.08 3.47 -29.10
CA GLY A 202 -0.02 3.95 -27.72
C GLY A 202 0.85 3.10 -26.81
N ALA A 203 1.70 3.73 -26.00
CA ALA A 203 2.40 3.07 -24.91
C ALA A 203 1.76 3.52 -23.59
N SER A 204 0.96 2.64 -22.98
CA SER A 204 0.42 2.86 -21.64
C SER A 204 1.10 1.92 -20.65
N ASN A 205 1.54 2.46 -19.52
CA ASN A 205 1.91 1.67 -18.35
C ASN A 205 0.84 1.91 -17.29
N GLN A 206 -0.07 0.96 -17.13
CA GLN A 206 -1.07 1.01 -16.07
C GLN A 206 -0.67 -0.01 -15.00
N GLN A 207 -0.31 0.48 -13.83
CA GLN A 207 -0.04 -0.34 -12.66
C GLN A 207 -1.13 -0.12 -11.63
N GLN A 208 -1.87 -1.18 -11.32
CA GLN A 208 -2.86 -1.16 -10.25
C GLN A 208 -2.43 -2.16 -9.18
N SER A 209 -2.19 -1.67 -7.97
CA SER A 209 -1.87 -2.46 -6.78
C SER A 209 -3.03 -2.37 -5.80
N VAL A 210 -3.75 -3.46 -5.57
CA VAL A 210 -4.80 -3.55 -4.55
C VAL A 210 -4.23 -4.30 -3.35
N GLU A 211 -4.19 -3.66 -2.19
CA GLU A 211 -3.79 -4.25 -0.92
C GLU A 211 -5.03 -4.41 -0.04
N GLU A 212 -5.41 -5.64 0.27
CA GLU A 212 -6.54 -5.98 1.12
C GLU A 212 -6.04 -6.56 2.44
N VAL A 213 -6.46 -5.94 3.54
CA VAL A 213 -6.24 -6.44 4.90
C VAL A 213 -7.55 -6.98 5.42
N ARG A 214 -7.57 -8.27 5.75
CA ARG A 214 -8.74 -8.96 6.27
C ARG A 214 -8.43 -9.55 7.65
N ILE A 215 -9.31 -9.24 8.60
CA ILE A 215 -9.27 -9.73 9.97
C ILE A 215 -10.51 -10.63 10.13
N PRO A 216 -10.39 -11.94 9.85
CA PRO A 216 -11.56 -12.82 9.74
C PRO A 216 -12.27 -13.02 11.08
N VAL A 217 -11.51 -13.04 12.18
CA VAL A 217 -12.05 -13.16 13.54
C VAL A 217 -11.37 -12.11 14.41
N ALA A 218 -12.18 -11.28 15.05
CA ALA A 218 -11.71 -10.36 16.06
C ALA A 218 -12.47 -10.57 17.38
N GLU A 219 -11.75 -10.36 18.45
CA GLU A 219 -12.23 -10.42 19.83
C GLU A 219 -12.00 -9.05 20.47
N THR A 220 -12.80 -8.68 21.47
CA THR A 220 -12.64 -7.41 22.17
C THR A 220 -13.00 -7.53 23.63
N TYR A 221 -12.32 -6.76 24.46
CA TYR A 221 -12.72 -6.50 25.84
C TYR A 221 -12.47 -5.03 26.15
N GLY A 222 -13.25 -4.49 27.07
CA GLY A 222 -13.15 -3.08 27.43
C GLY A 222 -14.24 -2.63 28.39
N VAL A 223 -14.08 -1.42 28.89
CA VAL A 223 -15.01 -0.77 29.81
C VAL A 223 -15.75 0.37 29.10
N SER A 224 -16.88 0.80 29.65
CA SER A 224 -17.57 1.99 29.17
C SER A 224 -16.69 3.25 29.32
N ALA A 225 -16.81 4.18 28.37
CA ALA A 225 -16.01 5.40 28.36
C ALA A 225 -16.23 6.26 29.62
N LEU A 226 -17.45 6.24 30.19
CA LEU A 226 -17.75 7.00 31.41
C LEU A 226 -16.99 6.45 32.63
N LYS A 227 -17.01 5.11 32.83
CA LYS A 227 -16.27 4.47 33.92
C LYS A 227 -14.76 4.68 33.77
N ALA A 228 -14.24 4.51 32.55
CA ALA A 228 -12.85 4.79 32.27
C ALA A 228 -12.46 6.25 32.54
N PHE A 229 -13.28 7.21 32.13
CA PHE A 229 -13.03 8.62 32.38
C PHE A 229 -12.96 8.91 33.89
N TYR A 230 -13.91 8.38 34.67
CA TYR A 230 -13.92 8.53 36.12
C TYR A 230 -12.63 7.98 36.76
N ARG A 231 -12.21 6.77 36.38
CA ARG A 231 -10.96 6.17 36.89
C ARG A 231 -9.71 6.95 36.50
N LEU A 232 -9.66 7.48 35.29
CA LEU A 232 -8.55 8.32 34.84
C LEU A 232 -8.49 9.66 35.59
N ASP A 233 -9.64 10.31 35.83
CA ASP A 233 -9.73 11.56 36.58
C ASP A 233 -9.31 11.35 38.05
N GLU A 234 -9.79 10.29 38.69
CA GLU A 234 -9.36 9.88 40.03
C GLU A 234 -7.84 9.67 40.10
N TRP A 235 -7.29 8.94 39.12
CA TRP A 235 -5.85 8.69 39.01
C TRP A 235 -5.04 9.97 38.79
N CYS A 236 -5.51 10.90 37.96
CA CYS A 236 -4.82 12.18 37.75
C CYS A 236 -4.89 13.11 38.98
N ARG A 237 -5.92 12.99 39.84
CA ARG A 237 -6.06 13.80 41.05
C ARG A 237 -5.31 13.24 42.26
N SER A 238 -5.05 11.93 42.27
CA SER A 238 -4.34 11.29 43.38
C SER A 238 -2.93 11.88 43.57
N PRO A 239 -2.50 12.21 44.81
CA PRO A 239 -1.19 12.79 45.08
C PRO A 239 0.00 11.97 44.58
N THR A 240 -0.14 10.65 44.50
CA THR A 240 0.91 9.72 44.08
C THR A 240 1.08 9.65 42.57
N THR A 241 0.02 9.91 41.80
CA THR A 241 -0.04 9.68 40.36
C THR A 241 -0.29 10.94 39.54
N LYS A 242 -0.62 12.07 40.18
CA LYS A 242 -0.80 13.37 39.52
C LYS A 242 0.36 13.79 38.63
N ILE A 243 1.59 13.37 38.96
CA ILE A 243 2.79 13.71 38.18
C ILE A 243 2.72 13.17 36.75
N TYR A 244 2.10 12.00 36.55
CA TYR A 244 1.95 11.39 35.23
C TYR A 244 0.97 12.15 34.32
N CYS A 245 0.14 13.04 34.88
CA CYS A 245 -0.76 13.90 34.12
C CYS A 245 -0.21 15.32 33.91
N SER A 246 1.01 15.61 34.37
CA SER A 246 1.65 16.93 34.21
C SER A 246 2.42 17.03 32.88
N ASP A 247 2.31 18.18 32.19
CA ASP A 247 3.00 18.39 30.90
C ASP A 247 4.51 18.19 31.03
N GLU A 248 5.12 18.76 32.08
CA GLU A 248 6.56 18.72 32.29
C GLU A 248 7.09 17.29 32.35
N PHE A 249 6.43 16.43 33.16
CA PHE A 249 6.84 15.04 33.30
C PHE A 249 6.62 14.26 32.00
N VAL A 250 5.44 14.37 31.41
CA VAL A 250 5.09 13.63 30.19
C VAL A 250 6.01 14.00 29.03
N ARG A 251 6.30 15.29 28.87
CA ARG A 251 7.22 15.80 27.85
C ARG A 251 8.66 15.34 28.09
N ARG A 252 9.09 15.24 29.35
CA ARG A 252 10.40 14.69 29.70
C ARG A 252 10.50 13.20 29.34
N VAL A 253 9.48 12.40 29.67
CA VAL A 253 9.44 10.97 29.29
C VAL A 253 9.43 10.81 27.77
N LEU A 254 8.60 11.57 27.05
CA LEU A 254 8.61 11.58 25.58
C LEU A 254 9.98 11.97 25.02
N ALA A 255 10.62 13.00 25.57
CA ALA A 255 11.93 13.42 25.10
C ALA A 255 13.00 12.33 25.23
N PHE A 256 12.93 11.49 26.27
CA PHE A 256 13.80 10.32 26.42
C PHE A 256 13.53 9.24 25.37
N SER A 257 12.26 9.00 25.00
CA SER A 257 11.89 7.93 24.07
C SER A 257 11.97 8.32 22.59
N VAL A 258 11.56 9.54 22.24
CA VAL A 258 11.42 9.98 20.83
C VAL A 258 12.43 11.06 20.42
N GLY A 259 13.11 11.68 21.39
CA GLY A 259 14.14 12.71 21.18
C GLY A 259 13.80 14.07 21.81
N SER A 260 14.83 14.88 22.06
CA SER A 260 14.72 16.17 22.78
C SER A 260 13.82 17.21 22.12
N ARG A 261 13.54 17.08 20.81
CA ARG A 261 12.72 18.02 20.04
C ARG A 261 11.30 18.25 20.56
N VAL A 262 10.74 17.31 21.32
CA VAL A 262 9.44 17.50 21.98
C VAL A 262 9.47 18.66 22.99
N GLN A 263 10.66 19.08 23.43
CA GLN A 263 10.88 20.20 24.33
C GLN A 263 11.13 21.53 23.61
N ASP A 264 11.23 21.54 22.29
CA ASP A 264 11.53 22.76 21.52
C ASP A 264 10.41 23.79 21.71
N LYS A 265 10.81 25.04 21.92
CA LYS A 265 9.92 26.18 22.10
C LYS A 265 10.16 27.24 21.04
N ARG A 266 9.09 27.84 20.53
CA ARG A 266 9.12 29.07 19.73
C ARG A 266 8.27 30.11 20.45
N GLU A 267 8.84 31.27 20.73
CA GLU A 267 8.17 32.36 21.46
C GLU A 267 7.60 31.90 22.83
N GLY A 268 8.33 31.02 23.53
CA GLY A 268 7.92 30.48 24.82
C GLY A 268 6.86 29.38 24.76
N LYS A 269 6.29 29.08 23.58
CA LYS A 269 5.30 28.01 23.38
C LYS A 269 5.96 26.75 22.85
N TYR A 270 5.55 25.59 23.33
CA TYR A 270 6.03 24.31 22.82
C TYR A 270 5.54 24.08 21.38
N LEU A 271 6.45 23.62 20.51
CA LEU A 271 6.15 23.29 19.11
C LEU A 271 5.35 21.99 18.96
N SER A 272 5.39 21.12 19.97
CA SER A 272 4.69 19.83 19.97
C SER A 272 3.55 19.81 20.99
N ARG A 273 2.34 19.46 20.52
CA ARG A 273 1.17 19.25 21.39
C ARG A 273 1.05 17.79 21.81
N ILE A 274 0.95 17.57 23.11
CA ILE A 274 0.87 16.23 23.70
C ILE A 274 -0.57 15.95 24.15
N GLN A 275 -1.02 14.73 23.93
CA GLN A 275 -2.28 14.22 24.44
C GLN A 275 -2.04 12.93 25.24
N LEU A 276 -2.82 12.73 26.28
CA LEU A 276 -2.94 11.45 26.96
C LEU A 276 -4.06 10.65 26.32
N ARG A 277 -3.77 9.39 25.99
CA ARG A 277 -4.74 8.42 25.52
C ARG A 277 -4.87 7.32 26.55
N PHE A 278 -6.07 7.17 27.10
CA PHE A 278 -6.39 6.10 28.03
C PHE A 278 -7.17 5.01 27.33
N VAL A 279 -6.58 3.81 27.25
CA VAL A 279 -7.12 2.68 26.50
C VAL A 279 -8.33 2.11 27.22
N THR A 280 -9.49 2.22 26.59
CA THR A 280 -10.79 1.78 27.15
C THR A 280 -11.25 0.44 26.61
N ARG A 281 -10.85 0.10 25.38
CA ARG A 281 -11.21 -1.14 24.69
C ARG A 281 -10.12 -1.51 23.71
N VAL A 282 -9.77 -2.79 23.64
CA VAL A 282 -8.81 -3.32 22.67
C VAL A 282 -9.50 -4.31 21.73
N PHE A 283 -8.98 -4.41 20.51
CA PHE A 283 -9.44 -5.35 19.49
C PHE A 283 -8.29 -6.30 19.17
N LEU A 284 -8.54 -7.57 19.44
CA LEU A 284 -7.55 -8.63 19.30
C LEU A 284 -7.89 -9.51 18.11
N THR A 285 -6.86 -10.10 17.52
CA THR A 285 -7.03 -11.15 16.52
C THR A 285 -5.97 -12.23 16.68
N ARG A 286 -6.27 -13.43 16.19
CA ARG A 286 -5.31 -14.53 16.05
C ARG A 286 -4.92 -14.76 14.59
N GLU A 287 -5.52 -14.04 13.65
CA GLU A 287 -5.27 -14.24 12.23
C GLU A 287 -5.36 -12.91 11.48
N ILE A 288 -4.31 -12.58 10.74
CA ILE A 288 -4.30 -11.46 9.81
C ILE A 288 -4.05 -12.03 8.42
N GLN A 289 -4.96 -11.71 7.49
CA GLN A 289 -4.80 -12.04 6.08
C GLN A 289 -4.47 -10.76 5.32
N HIS A 290 -3.34 -10.75 4.64
CA HIS A 290 -2.94 -9.68 3.75
C HIS A 290 -2.91 -10.21 2.32
N ARG A 291 -3.64 -9.56 1.43
CA ARG A 291 -3.70 -9.91 0.01
C ARG A 291 -3.26 -8.72 -0.81
N LYS A 292 -2.20 -8.89 -1.58
CA LYS A 292 -1.71 -7.90 -2.53
C LYS A 292 -1.93 -8.42 -3.94
N HIS A 293 -2.71 -7.69 -4.72
CA HIS A 293 -2.92 -7.95 -6.13
C HIS A 293 -2.23 -6.84 -6.92
N VAL A 294 -1.20 -7.20 -7.69
CA VAL A 294 -0.55 -6.26 -8.60
C VAL A 294 -0.91 -6.65 -10.04
N ASN A 295 -1.70 -5.79 -10.68
CA ASN A 295 -2.01 -5.84 -12.09
C ASN A 295 -1.05 -4.89 -12.81
N VAL A 296 -0.11 -5.45 -13.58
CA VAL A 296 0.79 -4.68 -14.44
C VAL A 296 0.31 -4.85 -15.87
N GLY A 297 -0.43 -3.88 -16.39
CA GLY A 297 -0.79 -3.81 -17.79
C GLY A 297 0.35 -3.15 -18.57
N ARG A 298 1.29 -3.95 -19.10
CA ARG A 298 2.27 -3.51 -20.11
C ARG A 298 1.81 -3.98 -21.48
N GLY A 299 1.11 -3.11 -22.20
CA GLY A 299 0.60 -3.42 -23.53
C GLY A 299 0.74 -2.23 -24.46
N GLY A 300 1.50 -2.41 -25.55
CA GLY A 300 1.38 -1.58 -26.75
C GLY A 300 0.11 -2.00 -27.48
N ALA A 301 -1.04 -1.52 -27.03
CA ALA A 301 -2.30 -1.80 -27.69
C ALA A 301 -2.49 -0.77 -28.81
N ALA A 302 -2.55 -1.25 -30.06
CA ALA A 302 -3.25 -0.53 -31.11
C ALA A 302 -4.74 -0.50 -30.76
N GLN A 303 -5.12 0.40 -29.86
CA GLN A 303 -6.51 0.66 -29.55
C GLN A 303 -7.12 1.33 -30.77
N THR A 304 -7.69 0.50 -31.65
CA THR A 304 -8.75 0.98 -32.53
C THR A 304 -9.86 1.45 -31.61
N LEU A 305 -10.09 2.76 -31.58
CA LEU A 305 -11.22 3.37 -30.89
C LEU A 305 -12.49 2.77 -31.49
N SER A 306 -13.04 1.74 -30.87
CA SER A 306 -14.43 1.31 -31.08
C SER A 306 -15.25 1.77 -29.90
N GLU A 307 -16.26 2.53 -30.27
CA GLU A 307 -17.12 3.36 -29.47
C GLU A 307 -18.14 2.53 -28.67
N ALA A 308 -18.37 2.95 -27.42
CA ALA A 308 -19.58 2.77 -26.61
C ALA A 308 -20.23 1.37 -26.45
N ALA A 309 -20.12 0.79 -25.24
CA ALA A 309 -21.22 0.05 -24.60
C ALA A 309 -21.07 -0.02 -23.06
N ALA A 310 -22.15 0.40 -22.39
CA ALA A 310 -22.53 0.51 -20.97
C ALA A 310 -21.84 -0.31 -19.84
N PRO A 311 -21.97 0.16 -18.57
CA PRO A 311 -21.50 -0.53 -17.38
C PRO A 311 -22.58 -1.44 -16.78
N ASN A 312 -22.35 -2.76 -16.76
CA ASN A 312 -22.72 -3.65 -15.64
C ASN A 312 -22.45 -5.11 -16.02
N SER A 313 -21.63 -5.80 -15.24
CA SER A 313 -21.95 -7.10 -14.63
C SER A 313 -20.71 -7.69 -13.98
N GLN A 314 -20.81 -7.89 -12.66
CA GLN A 314 -19.96 -8.82 -11.92
C GLN A 314 -19.92 -10.17 -12.64
N ARG A 315 -18.73 -10.59 -13.05
CA ARG A 315 -18.47 -11.97 -13.45
C ARG A 315 -17.31 -12.50 -12.61
N VAL A 316 -17.66 -13.34 -11.66
CA VAL A 316 -16.73 -14.23 -10.95
C VAL A 316 -16.13 -15.17 -12.00
N PRO A 317 -14.80 -15.34 -12.09
CA PRO A 317 -14.23 -16.32 -13.00
C PRO A 317 -14.28 -17.72 -12.38
N SER A 318 -15.13 -18.58 -12.95
CA SER A 318 -14.96 -20.03 -12.88
C SER A 318 -14.24 -20.52 -14.13
N ALA A 319 -13.27 -21.41 -13.92
CA ALA A 319 -12.59 -22.28 -14.89
C ALA A 319 -11.80 -21.60 -16.02
N ILE A 320 -10.46 -21.60 -15.88
CA ILE A 320 -9.55 -21.53 -17.02
C ILE A 320 -8.95 -22.92 -17.23
N GLU A 321 -9.35 -23.49 -18.36
CA GLU A 321 -8.77 -24.66 -18.99
C GLU A 321 -7.50 -24.25 -19.76
N LYS A 322 -6.52 -25.16 -19.69
CA LYS A 322 -5.16 -25.16 -20.25
C LYS A 322 -4.95 -24.41 -21.58
N GLN A 323 -4.04 -23.42 -21.59
CA GLN A 323 -3.03 -23.27 -22.65
C GLN A 323 -2.02 -22.14 -22.36
N SER A 324 -0.75 -22.50 -22.13
CA SER A 324 0.47 -21.87 -22.68
C SER A 324 1.68 -22.26 -21.81
N THR A 325 2.40 -23.27 -22.27
CA THR A 325 3.69 -23.70 -21.77
C THR A 325 4.74 -22.92 -22.55
N GLU A 326 5.47 -21.99 -21.91
CA GLU A 326 6.85 -21.54 -22.24
C GLU A 326 7.19 -20.16 -21.63
N SER A 327 7.28 -20.10 -20.29
CA SER A 327 8.09 -19.10 -19.55
C SER A 327 8.12 -19.45 -18.05
N SER A 328 8.71 -20.60 -17.67
CA SER A 328 8.52 -21.14 -16.30
C SER A 328 9.80 -21.40 -15.50
N GLN A 329 10.97 -20.91 -15.91
CA GLN A 329 12.20 -21.15 -15.13
C GLN A 329 12.60 -20.00 -14.21
N GLY A 330 12.35 -18.73 -14.58
CA GLY A 330 12.65 -17.58 -13.71
C GLY A 330 11.65 -17.42 -12.55
N ASP A 331 10.36 -17.55 -12.84
CA ASP A 331 9.30 -17.30 -11.86
C ASP A 331 9.18 -18.39 -10.80
N ALA A 332 9.51 -19.64 -11.15
CA ALA A 332 9.57 -20.74 -10.21
C ALA A 332 10.68 -20.53 -9.17
N GLN A 333 11.85 -20.00 -9.56
CA GLN A 333 12.95 -19.72 -8.64
C GLN A 333 12.64 -18.54 -7.71
N LEU A 334 11.97 -17.49 -8.19
CA LEU A 334 11.56 -16.36 -7.36
C LEU A 334 10.46 -16.75 -6.35
N ALA A 335 9.46 -17.53 -6.77
CA ALA A 335 8.46 -18.05 -5.84
C ALA A 335 9.10 -18.94 -4.75
N GLN A 336 10.13 -19.71 -5.11
CA GLN A 336 10.84 -20.60 -4.19
C GLN A 336 11.77 -19.84 -3.22
N SER A 337 12.41 -18.74 -3.65
CA SER A 337 13.23 -17.88 -2.78
C SER A 337 12.36 -17.06 -1.79
N ILE A 338 11.19 -16.61 -2.21
CA ILE A 338 10.24 -15.91 -1.33
C ILE A 338 9.59 -16.90 -0.33
N ALA A 339 9.17 -18.09 -0.79
CA ALA A 339 8.57 -19.12 0.07
C ALA A 339 9.54 -19.66 1.14
N SER A 340 10.84 -19.76 0.81
CA SER A 340 11.88 -20.16 1.78
C SER A 340 12.16 -19.08 2.84
N SER A 341 11.98 -17.80 2.51
CA SER A 341 12.16 -16.69 3.46
C SER A 341 10.96 -16.50 4.40
N ALA A 342 9.74 -16.83 3.97
CA ALA A 342 8.52 -16.65 4.77
C ALA A 342 8.33 -17.72 5.88
N ARG A 343 8.85 -18.94 5.68
CA ARG A 343 8.67 -20.06 6.62
C ARG A 343 9.31 -19.85 8.00
N THR A 344 10.30 -18.97 8.12
CA THR A 344 10.98 -18.68 9.39
C THR A 344 10.17 -17.79 10.34
N GLN A 345 9.06 -17.18 9.89
CA GLN A 345 8.23 -16.27 10.71
C GLN A 345 6.76 -16.72 10.88
N GLY A 346 6.42 -17.97 10.53
CA GLY A 346 5.04 -18.46 10.64
C GLY A 346 4.09 -17.93 9.55
N ALA A 347 4.63 -17.33 8.50
CA ALA A 347 3.90 -16.87 7.34
C ALA A 347 3.72 -17.99 6.30
N GLU A 348 2.49 -18.19 5.83
CA GLU A 348 2.16 -19.13 4.74
C GLU A 348 1.83 -18.36 3.44
N ILE A 349 2.50 -18.72 2.34
CA ILE A 349 2.24 -18.17 0.98
C ILE A 349 1.43 -19.19 0.19
N ILE A 350 0.28 -18.78 -0.34
CA ILE A 350 -0.72 -19.71 -0.89
C ILE A 350 -0.67 -19.85 -2.43
N SER A 351 -0.15 -18.88 -3.20
CA SER A 351 0.05 -19.01 -4.67
C SER A 351 0.70 -17.76 -5.29
N ALA A 352 1.36 -17.90 -6.45
CA ALA A 352 1.78 -16.81 -7.35
C ALA A 352 1.55 -17.24 -8.83
N PHE A 353 0.96 -16.37 -9.67
CA PHE A 353 0.67 -16.65 -11.10
C PHE A 353 1.34 -15.60 -12.02
N GLY A 354 1.68 -15.99 -13.26
CA GLY A 354 2.62 -15.27 -14.14
C GLY A 354 2.17 -13.91 -14.71
N ASP A 355 0.87 -13.70 -14.97
CA ASP A 355 0.38 -12.42 -15.55
C ASP A 355 -0.21 -11.46 -14.50
N THR A 356 -0.50 -11.97 -13.31
CA THR A 356 -1.02 -11.20 -12.18
C THR A 356 -0.33 -11.68 -10.91
N GLN A 357 0.53 -10.82 -10.36
CA GLN A 357 1.20 -11.12 -9.12
C GLN A 357 0.21 -10.92 -7.98
N GLN A 358 -0.45 -12.00 -7.59
CA GLN A 358 -1.18 -12.08 -6.33
C GLN A 358 -0.27 -12.66 -5.26
N ILE A 359 -0.03 -11.89 -4.21
CA ILE A 359 0.66 -12.35 -3.00
C ILE A 359 -0.37 -12.39 -1.90
N GLN A 360 -0.66 -13.58 -1.37
CA GLN A 360 -1.45 -13.73 -0.16
C GLN A 360 -0.54 -14.17 0.98
N LEU A 361 -0.48 -13.34 2.02
CA LEU A 361 0.19 -13.60 3.27
C LEU A 361 -0.88 -13.89 4.33
N ARG A 362 -0.78 -15.06 4.97
CA ARG A 362 -1.58 -15.39 6.15
C ARG A 362 -0.67 -15.52 7.35
N GLU A 363 -0.91 -14.69 8.36
CA GLU A 363 -0.22 -14.72 9.64
C GLU A 363 -1.19 -15.24 10.70
N VAL A 364 -0.78 -16.29 11.41
CA VAL A 364 -1.56 -16.89 12.50
C VAL A 364 -0.75 -16.81 13.79
N PHE A 365 -1.34 -16.24 14.83
CA PHE A 365 -0.69 -16.03 16.12
C PHE A 365 -1.15 -17.07 17.14
N GLN A 366 -0.21 -17.60 17.92
CA GLN A 366 -0.52 -18.53 19.01
C GLN A 366 -1.30 -17.83 20.13
N ARG A 367 -0.92 -16.60 20.45
CA ARG A 367 -1.59 -15.72 21.41
C ARG A 367 -2.25 -14.56 20.66
N PRO A 368 -3.42 -14.09 21.10
CA PRO A 368 -4.12 -12.99 20.42
C PRO A 368 -3.29 -11.71 20.51
N VAL A 369 -3.17 -10.98 19.39
CA VAL A 369 -2.46 -9.69 19.30
C VAL A 369 -3.46 -8.56 19.11
N VAL A 370 -3.17 -7.40 19.71
CA VAL A 370 -3.97 -6.19 19.55
C VAL A 370 -3.57 -5.48 18.26
N PHE A 371 -4.55 -5.25 17.38
CA PHE A 371 -4.35 -4.53 16.12
C PHE A 371 -4.98 -3.13 16.13
N GLY A 372 -5.85 -2.87 17.10
CA GLY A 372 -6.50 -1.58 17.27
C GLY A 372 -7.16 -1.42 18.63
N TYR A 373 -7.53 -0.19 18.97
CA TYR A 373 -8.13 0.14 20.27
C TYR A 373 -9.06 1.34 20.21
N ARG A 374 -9.84 1.55 21.27
CA ARG A 374 -10.53 2.82 21.56
C ARG A 374 -9.94 3.43 22.81
N ALA A 375 -9.77 4.74 22.79
CA ALA A 375 -9.27 5.49 23.93
C ALA A 375 -10.04 6.77 24.17
N ILE A 376 -10.03 7.20 25.42
CA ILE A 376 -10.37 8.57 25.80
C ILE A 376 -9.12 9.40 25.63
N THR A 377 -9.26 10.56 24.99
CA THR A 377 -8.15 11.47 24.75
C THR A 377 -8.32 12.72 25.59
N ILE A 378 -7.32 13.02 26.41
CA ILE A 378 -7.26 14.25 27.20
C ILE A 378 -6.08 15.08 26.70
N ARG A 379 -6.33 16.36 26.43
CA ARG A 379 -5.27 17.31 26.10
C ARG A 379 -4.61 17.76 27.39
N ILE A 380 -3.28 17.69 27.45
CA ILE A 380 -2.52 18.31 28.53
C ILE A 380 -2.25 19.75 28.11
N GLU A 381 -2.65 20.70 28.94
CA GLU A 381 -2.27 22.10 28.72
C GLU A 381 -0.80 22.31 29.09
N PRO A 382 -0.01 22.98 28.24
CA PRO A 382 1.37 23.30 28.56
C PRO A 382 1.41 24.26 29.76
N ASN A 383 2.22 23.93 30.76
CA ASN A 383 2.50 24.81 31.90
C ASN A 383 3.38 26.00 31.51
#